data_AF-A0A2N3KZB8-F1
#
_entry.id   AF-A0A2N3KZB8-F1
#
_cell.length_a   1.000
_cell.length_b   1.000
_cell.length_c   1.000
_cell.angle_alpha   90.00
_cell.angle_beta   90.00
_cell.angle_gamma   90.00
#
_symmetry.space_group_name_H-M   'P 1'
#
loop_
_entity.id
_entity.type
_entity.pdbx_description
1 polymer ?
#
loop_
_entity_poly.entity_id
_entity_poly.type
_entity_poly.pdbx_seq_one_letter_code
_entity_poly.pdbx_strand_id
1 'polypeptide(L)'
;MTAIEKFKFTLNFDDADTVIRPAGAEEEHYSLKRKSQTKKKEDEAPPPPPAIYTEEQMQTMLRDTETRAREEAFAQGHEQGLNQAREEILNSLEKAVADTAQLLAARLEHIDELQKRAHASTAEDGIHVTRAIVKKLLPAWVQENTTVEIESIVRKCLSNLFDAPKVLIQVHPEIAGELQARVSEIAQSRGFSGQAVVVGEASIAKGDCRVSWGDGTAVRDQARTWGEINAIVENAITAHREAHALPDNNPMADPAVQESRLPEPQPQQQPQPAPVAQQVTTGEVAGESSAPAEQAQSSVSAATTAPASPAGPSMQPDQTAQHTPSPAGVENADGTELPKGDN
;
A
#
# COMPACT_ATOMS: atom_id res chain seq x y z
N MET A 1 18.85 -20.28 30.81
CA MET A 1 17.55 -20.33 30.11
C MET A 1 16.51 -20.72 31.13
N THR A 2 15.77 -19.76 31.66
CA THR A 2 14.78 -19.97 32.72
C THR A 2 13.42 -20.15 32.06
N ALA A 3 12.82 -21.33 32.21
CA ALA A 3 11.58 -21.70 31.56
C ALA A 3 10.40 -20.94 32.19
N ILE A 4 9.66 -20.20 31.36
CA ILE A 4 8.43 -19.50 31.72
C ILE A 4 7.29 -20.52 31.61
N GLU A 5 6.70 -20.92 32.74
CA GLU A 5 5.44 -21.67 32.72
C GLU A 5 4.27 -20.73 32.40
N LYS A 6 3.52 -21.07 31.36
CA LYS A 6 2.32 -20.34 30.94
C LYS A 6 1.15 -20.75 31.85
N PHE A 7 0.71 -19.85 32.72
CA PHE A 7 -0.57 -19.98 33.42
C PHE A 7 -1.72 -19.93 32.39
N LYS A 8 -2.41 -21.07 32.17
CA LYS A 8 -3.66 -21.13 31.42
C LYS A 8 -4.81 -20.97 32.41
N PHE A 9 -5.53 -19.85 32.34
CA PHE A 9 -6.83 -19.71 32.97
C PHE A 9 -7.85 -20.55 32.20
N THR A 10 -8.11 -21.76 32.68
CA THR A 10 -9.25 -22.58 32.24
C THR A 10 -10.25 -22.66 33.37
N LEU A 11 -11.04 -21.59 33.55
CA LEU A 11 -12.34 -21.69 34.21
C LEU A 11 -13.38 -21.62 33.10
N ASN A 12 -14.07 -22.74 32.91
CA ASN A 12 -15.17 -22.90 31.99
C ASN A 12 -16.42 -22.31 32.69
N PHE A 13 -16.97 -21.22 32.18
CA PHE A 13 -18.06 -20.47 32.83
C PHE A 13 -19.47 -21.06 32.60
N ASP A 14 -19.55 -22.31 32.12
CA ASP A 14 -20.81 -22.95 31.71
C ASP A 14 -21.11 -24.25 32.48
N ASP A 15 -20.45 -24.46 33.62
CA ASP A 15 -20.78 -25.57 34.52
C ASP A 15 -21.90 -25.13 35.49
N ALA A 16 -23.07 -25.76 35.36
CA ALA A 16 -24.30 -25.42 36.07
C ALA A 16 -24.23 -25.59 37.60
N ASP A 17 -23.07 -26.02 38.13
CA ASP A 17 -22.82 -26.23 39.56
C ASP A 17 -22.04 -25.08 40.24
N THR A 18 -21.72 -24.00 39.50
CA THR A 18 -21.00 -22.82 40.06
C THR A 18 -21.91 -21.61 40.31
N VAL A 19 -23.22 -21.78 40.22
CA VAL A 19 -24.19 -20.73 40.57
C VAL A 19 -24.51 -20.83 42.05
N ILE A 20 -23.86 -20.00 42.86
CA ILE A 20 -24.24 -19.77 44.26
C ILE A 20 -25.63 -19.10 44.27
N ARG A 21 -26.70 -19.91 44.38
CA ARG A 21 -28.03 -19.43 44.77
C ARG A 21 -28.09 -19.36 46.30
N PRO A 22 -28.57 -18.24 46.90
CA PRO A 22 -28.88 -18.23 48.32
C PRO A 22 -30.23 -18.93 48.52
N ALA A 23 -30.19 -20.22 48.87
CA ALA A 23 -31.36 -20.92 49.38
C ALA A 23 -31.45 -20.67 50.89
N GLY A 24 -32.57 -20.12 51.33
CA GLY A 24 -32.85 -19.85 52.73
C GLY A 24 -33.16 -21.10 53.56
N ALA A 25 -33.05 -20.89 54.87
CA ALA A 25 -33.77 -21.53 55.95
C ALA A 25 -33.73 -23.07 56.04
N GLU A 26 -32.89 -23.59 56.94
CA GLU A 26 -33.36 -24.57 57.93
C GLU A 26 -32.71 -24.29 59.30
N GLU A 27 -33.57 -24.15 60.31
CA GLU A 27 -33.23 -23.97 61.72
C GLU A 27 -32.69 -25.28 62.31
N GLU A 28 -31.38 -25.39 62.50
CA GLU A 28 -30.82 -26.46 63.33
C GLU A 28 -30.71 -26.02 64.80
N HIS A 29 -31.74 -26.38 65.55
CA HIS A 29 -31.81 -26.33 67.00
C HIS A 29 -30.70 -27.15 67.67
N TYR A 30 -29.63 -26.50 68.12
CA TYR A 30 -28.71 -27.11 69.09
C TYR A 30 -29.31 -27.07 70.51
N SER A 31 -30.07 -28.10 70.86
CA SER A 31 -30.58 -28.28 72.22
C SER A 31 -29.47 -28.82 73.15
N LEU A 32 -28.90 -27.96 73.98
CA LEU A 32 -28.06 -28.41 75.09
C LEU A 32 -28.94 -28.99 76.20
N LYS A 33 -28.86 -30.32 76.36
CA LYS A 33 -29.50 -31.10 77.44
C LYS A 33 -29.16 -30.52 78.81
N ARG A 34 -30.20 -30.08 79.53
CA ARG A 34 -30.18 -29.92 81.00
C ARG A 34 -29.99 -31.29 81.65
N LYS A 35 -28.93 -31.46 82.44
CA LYS A 35 -28.89 -32.46 83.52
C LYS A 35 -29.17 -31.74 84.83
N SER A 36 -30.22 -32.19 85.50
CA SER A 36 -30.66 -31.74 86.81
C SER A 36 -29.79 -32.31 87.94
N GLN A 37 -29.36 -31.40 88.82
CA GLN A 37 -29.31 -31.51 90.28
C GLN A 37 -28.69 -32.75 90.94
N THR A 38 -27.52 -32.53 91.56
CA THR A 38 -27.18 -33.09 92.87
C THR A 38 -27.00 -31.93 93.85
N LYS A 39 -27.75 -31.96 94.95
CA LYS A 39 -27.87 -30.92 95.99
C LYS A 39 -27.29 -31.46 97.30
N LYS A 40 -26.22 -30.84 97.83
CA LYS A 40 -25.75 -30.79 99.25
C LYS A 40 -24.29 -30.27 99.25
N LYS A 41 -23.85 -29.30 100.05
CA LYS A 41 -24.31 -28.69 101.30
C LYS A 41 -23.90 -27.20 101.32
N GLU A 42 -24.71 -26.40 102.00
CA GLU A 42 -24.33 -25.11 102.58
C GLU A 42 -23.13 -25.28 103.52
N ASP A 43 -22.13 -24.41 103.35
CA ASP A 43 -21.25 -23.95 104.41
C ASP A 43 -21.07 -22.43 104.22
N GLU A 44 -21.04 -21.74 105.33
CA GLU A 44 -21.40 -20.33 105.50
C GLU A 44 -20.20 -19.38 105.33
N ALA A 45 -20.24 -18.51 104.31
CA ALA A 45 -19.57 -17.20 104.15
C ALA A 45 -18.00 -17.13 104.18
N PRO A 46 -17.34 -16.13 103.53
CA PRO A 46 -17.58 -14.70 103.70
C PRO A 46 -17.87 -13.92 102.39
N PRO A 47 -18.40 -12.69 102.47
CA PRO A 47 -18.71 -11.83 101.33
C PRO A 47 -17.45 -11.45 100.53
N PRO A 48 -17.56 -11.18 99.21
CA PRO A 48 -16.43 -10.64 98.43
C PRO A 48 -16.00 -9.30 99.05
N PRO A 49 -14.70 -9.08 99.32
CA PRO A 49 -14.25 -7.83 99.88
C PRO A 49 -14.59 -6.65 98.94
N PRO A 50 -14.99 -5.49 99.48
CA PRO A 50 -15.23 -4.30 98.67
C PRO A 50 -13.95 -3.91 97.92
N ALA A 51 -14.06 -3.51 96.66
CA ALA A 51 -12.93 -3.06 95.85
C ALA A 51 -12.37 -1.74 96.41
N ILE A 52 -11.46 -1.84 97.38
CA ILE A 52 -10.62 -0.72 97.79
C ILE A 52 -9.46 -0.67 96.78
N TYR A 53 -9.67 -0.02 95.63
CA TYR A 53 -8.56 0.33 94.74
C TYR A 53 -7.64 1.27 95.51
N THR A 54 -6.42 0.84 95.83
CA THR A 54 -5.42 1.75 96.38
C THR A 54 -4.98 2.73 95.29
N GLU A 55 -4.68 3.97 95.66
CA GLU A 55 -4.33 5.05 94.71
C GLU A 55 -3.18 4.65 93.76
N GLU A 56 -2.24 3.83 94.25
CA GLU A 56 -1.15 3.27 93.46
C GLU A 56 -1.62 2.27 92.38
N GLN A 57 -2.63 1.44 92.67
CA GLN A 57 -3.20 0.49 91.70
C GLN A 57 -3.97 1.20 90.58
N MET A 58 -4.60 2.33 90.89
CA MET A 58 -5.28 3.15 89.88
C MET A 58 -4.26 3.82 88.93
N GLN A 59 -3.12 4.28 89.46
CA GLN A 59 -2.05 4.86 88.65
C GLN A 59 -1.34 3.84 87.76
N THR A 60 -1.16 2.58 88.21
CA THR A 60 -0.60 1.52 87.35
C THR A 60 -1.55 1.15 86.22
N MET A 61 -2.85 1.03 86.51
CA MET A 61 -3.86 0.78 85.50
C MET A 61 -3.91 1.89 84.45
N LEU A 62 -3.81 3.16 84.87
CA LEU A 62 -3.74 4.29 83.93
C LEU A 62 -2.52 4.20 83.01
N ARG A 63 -1.33 3.95 83.57
CA ARG A 63 -0.11 3.79 82.76
C ARG A 63 -0.21 2.62 81.78
N ASP A 64 -0.77 1.49 82.20
CA ASP A 64 -0.96 0.32 81.34
C ASP A 64 -2.00 0.59 80.24
N THR A 65 -3.04 1.39 80.51
CA THR A 65 -3.98 1.81 79.48
C THR A 65 -3.36 2.80 78.50
N GLU A 66 -2.51 3.71 78.98
CA GLU A 66 -1.80 4.69 78.14
C GLU A 66 -0.77 4.00 77.23
N THR A 67 -0.02 3.03 77.74
CA THR A 67 0.95 2.25 76.93
C THR A 67 0.22 1.42 75.87
N ARG A 68 -0.84 0.71 76.24
CA ARG A 68 -1.68 -0.04 75.28
C ARG A 68 -2.29 0.88 74.22
N ALA A 69 -2.86 2.02 74.61
CA ALA A 69 -3.41 2.98 73.66
C ALA A 69 -2.33 3.53 72.70
N ARG A 70 -1.11 3.74 73.20
CA ARG A 70 0.02 4.20 72.37
C ARG A 70 0.50 3.13 71.39
N GLU A 71 0.58 1.88 71.82
CA GLU A 71 0.96 0.73 70.98
C GLU A 71 -0.10 0.48 69.89
N GLU A 72 -1.38 0.50 70.25
CA GLU A 72 -2.50 0.37 69.30
C GLU A 72 -2.51 1.52 68.29
N ALA A 73 -2.34 2.76 68.74
CA ALA A 73 -2.26 3.92 67.84
C ALA A 73 -1.04 3.86 66.91
N PHE A 74 0.11 3.38 67.42
CA PHE A 74 1.31 3.19 66.59
C PHE A 74 1.11 2.08 65.55
N ALA A 75 0.52 0.94 65.94
CA ALA A 75 0.21 -0.16 65.03
C ALA A 75 -0.78 0.27 63.94
N GLN A 76 -1.87 0.96 64.32
CA GLN A 76 -2.85 1.49 63.38
C GLN A 76 -2.26 2.54 62.45
N GLY A 77 -1.44 3.46 62.96
CA GLY A 77 -0.76 4.47 62.15
C GLY A 77 0.24 3.85 61.17
N HIS A 78 0.96 2.79 61.59
CA HIS A 78 1.86 2.06 60.71
C HIS A 78 1.12 1.34 59.58
N GLU A 79 0.03 0.65 59.90
CA GLU A 79 -0.82 -0.02 58.90
C GLU A 79 -1.46 0.98 57.93
N GLN A 80 -2.00 2.09 58.43
CA GLN A 80 -2.55 3.17 57.60
C GLN A 80 -1.49 3.77 56.67
N GLY A 81 -0.28 4.03 57.18
CA GLY A 81 0.82 4.55 56.36
C GLY A 81 1.26 3.58 55.27
N LEU A 82 1.31 2.27 55.56
CA LEU A 82 1.60 1.24 54.56
C LEU A 82 0.52 1.16 53.48
N ASN A 83 -0.75 1.26 53.87
CA ASN A 83 -1.87 1.23 52.93
C ASN A 83 -1.89 2.49 52.06
N GLN A 84 -1.71 3.68 52.65
CA GLN A 84 -1.60 4.94 51.91
C GLN A 84 -0.43 4.93 50.93
N ALA A 85 0.75 4.48 51.34
CA ALA A 85 1.90 4.38 50.44
C ALA A 85 1.66 3.41 49.28
N ARG A 86 0.98 2.27 49.54
CA ARG A 86 0.60 1.32 48.47
C ARG A 86 -0.39 1.95 47.49
N GLU A 87 -1.40 2.64 47.98
CA GLU A 87 -2.38 3.33 47.14
C GLU A 87 -1.72 4.44 46.30
N GLU A 88 -0.83 5.24 46.88
CA GLU A 88 -0.06 6.25 46.16
C GLU A 88 0.80 5.65 45.04
N ILE A 89 1.50 4.53 45.34
CA ILE A 89 2.30 3.83 44.34
C ILE A 89 1.41 3.30 43.20
N LEU A 90 0.31 2.63 43.51
CA LEU A 90 -0.62 2.10 42.48
C LEU A 90 -1.20 3.23 41.63
N ASN A 91 -1.67 4.32 42.25
CA ASN A 91 -2.18 5.49 41.54
C ASN A 91 -1.10 6.14 40.64
N SER A 92 0.15 6.21 41.12
CA SER A 92 1.25 6.75 40.32
C SER A 92 1.60 5.87 39.13
N LEU A 93 1.55 4.54 39.31
CA LEU A 93 1.80 3.57 38.27
C LEU A 93 0.69 3.60 37.22
N GLU A 94 -0.57 3.63 37.63
CA GLU A 94 -1.72 3.75 36.73
C GLU A 94 -1.64 5.03 35.89
N LYS A 95 -1.29 6.16 36.50
CA LYS A 95 -1.05 7.42 35.77
C LYS A 95 0.09 7.29 34.76
N ALA A 96 1.23 6.72 35.16
CA ALA A 96 2.35 6.52 34.24
C ALA A 96 1.99 5.59 33.06
N VAL A 97 1.21 4.53 33.31
CA VAL A 97 0.69 3.64 32.27
C VAL A 97 -0.29 4.37 31.34
N ALA A 98 -1.20 5.18 31.89
CA ALA A 98 -2.13 5.97 31.10
C ALA A 98 -1.41 7.01 30.22
N ASP A 99 -0.45 7.74 30.80
CA ASP A 99 0.35 8.75 30.09
C ASP A 99 1.18 8.12 28.96
N THR A 100 1.82 6.98 29.23
CA THR A 100 2.59 6.26 28.20
C THR A 100 1.70 5.66 27.12
N ALA A 101 0.53 5.12 27.46
CA ALA A 101 -0.45 4.64 26.49
C ALA A 101 -0.97 5.77 25.60
N GLN A 102 -1.26 6.95 26.18
CA GLN A 102 -1.70 8.13 25.42
C GLN A 102 -0.59 8.64 24.49
N LEU A 103 0.66 8.67 24.97
CA LEU A 103 1.79 9.03 24.12
C LEU A 103 1.96 8.03 22.96
N LEU A 104 1.87 6.72 23.23
CA LEU A 104 1.96 5.69 22.19
C LEU A 104 0.85 5.84 21.16
N ALA A 105 -0.40 6.07 21.58
CA ALA A 105 -1.53 6.29 20.68
C ALA A 105 -1.26 7.48 19.75
N ALA A 106 -0.83 8.63 20.29
CA ALA A 106 -0.49 9.80 19.49
C ALA A 106 0.68 9.56 18.52
N ARG A 107 1.68 8.76 18.92
CA ARG A 107 2.80 8.39 18.03
C ARG A 107 2.36 7.46 16.91
N LEU A 108 1.47 6.50 17.19
CA LEU A 108 0.94 5.59 16.17
C LEU A 108 0.09 6.33 15.14
N GLU A 109 -0.76 7.26 15.58
CA GLU A 109 -1.52 8.14 14.69
C GLU A 109 -0.59 8.97 13.79
N HIS A 110 0.47 9.56 14.37
CA HIS A 110 1.46 10.30 13.60
C HIS A 110 2.20 9.44 12.56
N ILE A 111 2.55 8.19 12.91
CA ILE A 111 3.18 7.25 11.98
C ILE A 111 2.22 6.88 10.84
N ASP A 112 0.94 6.65 11.15
CA ASP A 112 -0.07 6.35 10.13
C ASP A 112 -0.22 7.50 9.12
N GLU A 113 -0.25 8.76 9.60
CA GLU A 113 -0.26 9.94 8.74
C GLU A 113 1.00 10.06 7.86
N LEU A 114 2.18 9.77 8.42
CA LEU A 114 3.44 9.76 7.66
C LEU A 114 3.43 8.66 6.60
N GLN A 115 2.94 7.46 6.95
CA GLN A 115 2.86 6.34 6.03
C GLN A 115 1.88 6.63 4.89
N LYS A 116 0.70 7.18 5.19
CA LYS A 116 -0.28 7.61 4.18
C LYS A 116 0.32 8.60 3.19
N ARG A 117 1.05 9.60 3.68
CA ARG A 117 1.75 10.58 2.83
C ARG A 117 2.86 9.94 1.99
N ALA A 118 3.67 9.06 2.58
CA ALA A 118 4.73 8.36 1.85
C ALA A 118 4.17 7.45 0.73
N HIS A 119 3.09 6.73 1.01
CA HIS A 119 2.39 5.90 0.03
C HIS A 119 1.79 6.75 -1.09
N ALA A 120 1.15 7.86 -0.75
CA ALA A 120 0.59 8.79 -1.73
C ALA A 120 1.67 9.39 -2.63
N SER A 121 2.82 9.80 -2.07
CA SER A 121 3.97 10.27 -2.85
C SER A 121 4.52 9.20 -3.79
N THR A 122 4.64 7.96 -3.31
CA THR A 122 5.11 6.83 -4.14
C THR A 122 4.16 6.53 -5.30
N ALA A 123 2.84 6.61 -5.05
CA ALA A 123 1.85 6.44 -6.10
C ALA A 123 1.96 7.53 -7.18
N GLU A 124 2.19 8.78 -6.78
CA GLU A 124 2.41 9.89 -7.69
C GLU A 124 3.68 9.73 -8.54
N ASP A 125 4.78 9.30 -7.92
CA ASP A 125 6.03 8.99 -8.63
C ASP A 125 5.81 7.92 -9.71
N GLY A 126 5.02 6.89 -9.39
CA GLY A 126 4.61 5.86 -10.34
C GLY A 126 3.91 6.45 -11.57
N ILE A 127 3.00 7.40 -11.38
CA ILE A 127 2.29 8.08 -12.48
C ILE A 127 3.28 8.85 -13.36
N HIS A 128 4.20 9.61 -12.77
CA HIS A 128 5.21 10.36 -13.52
C HIS A 128 6.13 9.45 -14.34
N VAL A 129 6.58 8.34 -13.76
CA VAL A 129 7.40 7.33 -14.45
C VAL A 129 6.63 6.70 -15.62
N THR A 130 5.40 6.25 -15.38
CA THR A 130 4.55 5.66 -16.44
C THR A 130 4.33 6.65 -17.57
N ARG A 131 4.02 7.92 -17.26
CA ARG A 131 3.85 8.98 -18.27
C ARG A 131 5.11 9.16 -19.10
N ALA A 132 6.28 9.21 -18.47
CA ALA A 132 7.55 9.34 -19.16
C ALA A 132 7.83 8.16 -20.09
N ILE A 133 7.54 6.92 -19.65
CA ILE A 133 7.67 5.71 -20.47
C ILE A 133 6.75 5.79 -21.69
N VAL A 134 5.47 6.07 -21.51
CA VAL A 134 4.49 6.14 -22.61
C VAL A 134 4.88 7.23 -23.61
N LYS A 135 5.29 8.42 -23.13
CA LYS A 135 5.74 9.52 -23.98
C LYS A 135 6.95 9.14 -24.86
N LYS A 136 7.82 8.25 -24.37
CA LYS A 136 8.99 7.77 -25.10
C LYS A 136 8.66 6.64 -26.08
N LEU A 137 7.77 5.72 -25.70
CA LEU A 137 7.45 4.54 -26.52
C LEU A 137 6.43 4.85 -27.62
N LEU A 138 5.41 5.65 -27.32
CA LEU A 138 4.27 5.84 -28.21
C LEU A 138 4.63 6.41 -29.59
N PRO A 139 5.54 7.39 -29.74
CA PRO A 139 5.91 7.91 -31.07
C PRO A 139 6.51 6.84 -31.99
N ALA A 140 7.40 6.00 -31.47
CA ALA A 140 8.01 4.91 -32.24
C ALA A 140 6.96 3.87 -32.64
N TRP A 141 6.10 3.48 -31.70
CA TRP A 141 5.00 2.54 -31.95
C TRP A 141 4.03 3.02 -33.03
N VAL A 142 3.70 4.31 -33.02
CA VAL A 142 2.80 4.91 -34.01
C VAL A 142 3.44 4.93 -35.40
N GLN A 143 4.74 5.22 -35.50
CA GLN A 143 5.43 5.20 -36.78
C GLN A 143 5.44 3.79 -37.41
N GLU A 144 5.64 2.75 -36.61
CA GLU A 144 5.64 1.36 -37.08
C GLU A 144 4.23 0.83 -37.44
N ASN A 145 3.18 1.32 -36.79
CA ASN A 145 1.82 0.78 -36.90
C ASN A 145 0.77 1.74 -37.49
N THR A 146 1.21 2.81 -38.15
CA THR A 146 0.33 3.87 -38.71
C THR A 146 -0.80 3.29 -39.57
N THR A 147 -0.49 2.40 -40.52
CA THR A 147 -1.49 1.85 -41.45
C THR A 147 -2.51 0.96 -40.73
N VAL A 148 -2.05 0.13 -39.79
CA VAL A 148 -2.90 -0.81 -39.03
C VAL A 148 -3.93 -0.07 -38.16
N GLU A 149 -3.51 0.99 -37.50
CA GLU A 149 -4.39 1.82 -36.67
C GLU A 149 -5.50 2.48 -37.50
N ILE A 150 -5.16 3.05 -38.66
CA ILE A 150 -6.13 3.70 -39.54
C ILE A 150 -7.09 2.65 -40.14
N GLU A 151 -6.59 1.49 -40.57
CA GLU A 151 -7.42 0.38 -41.03
C GLU A 151 -8.44 -0.06 -39.97
N SER A 152 -8.04 -0.14 -38.71
CA SER A 152 -8.92 -0.49 -37.59
C SER A 152 -10.08 0.50 -37.46
N ILE A 153 -9.80 1.80 -37.59
CA ILE A 153 -10.84 2.85 -37.56
C ILE A 153 -11.76 2.73 -38.77
N VAL A 154 -11.22 2.59 -39.97
CA VAL A 154 -12.03 2.41 -41.19
C VAL A 154 -12.91 1.18 -41.06
N ARG A 155 -12.37 0.06 -40.55
CA ARG A 155 -13.10 -1.18 -40.33
C ARG A 155 -14.27 -1.02 -39.35
N LYS A 156 -14.07 -0.25 -38.27
CA LYS A 156 -15.13 0.09 -37.29
C LYS A 156 -16.18 1.04 -37.87
N CYS A 157 -15.77 1.98 -38.73
CA CYS A 157 -16.71 2.87 -39.41
C CYS A 157 -17.57 2.06 -40.39
N LEU A 158 -16.94 1.31 -41.30
CA LEU A 158 -17.63 0.53 -42.33
C LEU A 158 -18.50 -0.60 -41.75
N SER A 159 -18.23 -1.10 -40.54
CA SER A 159 -19.13 -2.07 -39.89
C SER A 159 -20.44 -1.47 -39.40
N ASN A 160 -20.48 -0.15 -39.19
CA ASN A 160 -21.63 0.56 -38.65
C ASN A 160 -22.39 1.34 -39.72
N LEU A 161 -21.84 1.45 -40.93
CA LEU A 161 -22.39 2.21 -42.05
C LEU A 161 -22.93 1.24 -43.12
N PHE A 162 -24.24 1.13 -43.23
CA PHE A 162 -24.90 0.27 -44.24
C PHE A 162 -25.47 1.04 -45.44
N ASP A 163 -25.90 2.29 -45.25
CA ASP A 163 -26.60 3.10 -46.26
C ASP A 163 -25.81 4.32 -46.77
N ALA A 164 -24.53 4.46 -46.41
CA ALA A 164 -23.73 5.58 -46.87
C ALA A 164 -23.29 5.39 -48.35
N PRO A 165 -23.67 6.28 -49.30
CA PRO A 165 -23.31 6.11 -50.71
C PRO A 165 -21.81 6.31 -50.97
N LYS A 166 -21.16 7.13 -50.15
CA LYS A 166 -19.74 7.46 -50.26
C LYS A 166 -19.13 7.70 -48.90
N VAL A 167 -17.95 7.12 -48.67
CA VAL A 167 -17.09 7.34 -47.51
C VAL A 167 -15.77 7.91 -47.99
N LEU A 168 -15.39 9.07 -47.46
CA LEU A 168 -14.15 9.76 -47.78
C LEU A 168 -13.19 9.65 -46.59
N ILE A 169 -11.99 9.12 -46.83
CA ILE A 169 -10.95 8.89 -45.83
C ILE A 169 -9.77 9.80 -46.16
N GLN A 170 -9.59 10.85 -45.37
CA GLN A 170 -8.48 11.79 -45.50
C GLN A 170 -7.32 11.34 -44.61
N VAL A 171 -6.12 11.25 -45.18
CA VAL A 171 -4.89 10.80 -44.51
C VAL A 171 -3.68 11.54 -45.03
N HIS A 172 -2.52 11.40 -44.39
CA HIS A 172 -1.27 11.96 -44.92
C HIS A 172 -0.95 11.40 -46.33
N PRO A 173 -0.48 12.23 -47.28
CA PRO A 173 -0.28 11.83 -48.68
C PRO A 173 0.66 10.65 -48.89
N GLU A 174 1.66 10.46 -48.01
CA GLU A 174 2.61 9.34 -48.11
C GLU A 174 1.95 7.96 -47.95
N ILE A 175 0.87 7.85 -47.18
CA ILE A 175 0.21 6.57 -46.89
C ILE A 175 -1.08 6.36 -47.70
N ALA A 176 -1.55 7.39 -48.40
CA ALA A 176 -2.85 7.36 -49.11
C ALA A 176 -2.92 6.25 -50.16
N GLY A 177 -1.84 6.02 -50.92
CA GLY A 177 -1.78 5.01 -51.97
C GLY A 177 -1.87 3.58 -51.43
N GLU A 178 -1.05 3.25 -50.42
CA GLU A 178 -1.09 1.94 -49.76
C GLU A 178 -2.46 1.70 -49.11
N LEU A 179 -2.98 2.71 -48.42
CA LEU A 179 -4.23 2.59 -47.68
C LEU A 179 -5.45 2.40 -48.61
N GLN A 180 -5.47 3.01 -49.81
CA GLN A 180 -6.58 2.83 -50.75
C GLN A 180 -6.81 1.35 -51.13
N ALA A 181 -5.73 0.60 -51.37
CA ALA A 181 -5.84 -0.82 -51.70
C ALA A 181 -6.47 -1.60 -50.55
N ARG A 182 -5.95 -1.40 -49.33
CA ARG A 182 -6.45 -2.09 -48.12
C ARG A 182 -7.88 -1.70 -47.76
N VAL A 183 -8.24 -0.42 -47.89
CA VAL A 183 -9.61 0.06 -47.65
C VAL A 183 -10.60 -0.58 -48.62
N SER A 184 -10.20 -0.79 -49.88
CA SER A 184 -11.05 -1.44 -50.89
C SER A 184 -11.32 -2.90 -50.51
N GLU A 185 -10.32 -3.63 -50.03
CA GLU A 185 -10.47 -4.99 -49.50
C GLU A 185 -11.34 -5.02 -48.23
N ILE A 186 -11.17 -4.06 -47.33
CA ILE A 186 -11.99 -3.94 -46.12
C ILE A 186 -13.45 -3.67 -46.49
N ALA A 187 -13.72 -2.77 -47.43
CA ALA A 187 -15.07 -2.47 -47.89
C ALA A 187 -15.74 -3.71 -48.49
N GLN A 188 -15.04 -4.45 -49.35
CA GLN A 188 -15.56 -5.68 -49.96
C GLN A 188 -15.81 -6.78 -48.92
N SER A 189 -14.86 -7.02 -48.00
CA SER A 189 -14.99 -8.05 -46.96
C SER A 189 -16.10 -7.75 -45.94
N ARG A 190 -16.45 -6.48 -45.75
CA ARG A 190 -17.54 -6.03 -44.88
C ARG A 190 -18.89 -5.93 -45.60
N GLY A 191 -18.94 -6.14 -46.91
CA GLY A 191 -20.16 -5.99 -47.69
C GLY A 191 -20.65 -4.54 -47.80
N PHE A 192 -19.74 -3.56 -47.70
CA PHE A 192 -20.10 -2.15 -47.87
C PHE A 192 -20.49 -1.89 -49.33
N SER A 193 -21.72 -1.43 -49.54
CA SER A 193 -22.32 -1.23 -50.86
C SER A 193 -21.96 0.11 -51.51
N GLY A 194 -21.43 1.06 -50.75
CA GLY A 194 -21.02 2.38 -51.21
C GLY A 194 -19.57 2.47 -51.72
N GLN A 195 -19.14 3.67 -52.09
CA GLN A 195 -17.77 3.92 -52.55
C GLN A 195 -16.88 4.43 -51.41
N ALA A 196 -15.80 3.71 -51.09
CA ALA A 196 -14.76 4.17 -50.15
C ALA A 196 -13.57 4.78 -50.91
N VAL A 197 -13.31 6.07 -50.69
CA VAL A 197 -12.25 6.83 -51.37
C VAL A 197 -11.27 7.38 -50.35
N VAL A 198 -9.98 7.12 -50.55
CA VAL A 198 -8.88 7.65 -49.74
C VAL A 198 -8.28 8.86 -50.46
N VAL A 199 -8.07 9.96 -49.73
CA VAL A 199 -7.48 11.20 -50.25
C VAL A 199 -6.31 11.61 -49.36
N GLY A 200 -5.19 11.94 -50.01
CA GLY A 200 -4.02 12.50 -49.34
C GLY A 200 -4.21 13.98 -49.03
N GLU A 201 -4.09 14.37 -47.77
CA GLU A 201 -4.17 15.74 -47.31
C GLU A 201 -2.96 16.10 -46.43
N ALA A 202 -2.18 17.09 -46.85
CA ALA A 202 -0.94 17.47 -46.16
C ALA A 202 -1.17 18.16 -44.80
N SER A 203 -2.41 18.57 -44.50
CA SER A 203 -2.80 19.14 -43.20
C SER A 203 -2.88 18.08 -42.09
N ILE A 204 -3.03 16.80 -42.47
CA ILE A 204 -3.20 15.68 -41.54
C ILE A 204 -1.82 15.07 -41.22
N ALA A 205 -1.51 14.93 -39.94
CA ALA A 205 -0.27 14.32 -39.50
C ALA A 205 -0.18 12.83 -39.84
N LYS A 206 1.04 12.29 -39.93
CA LYS A 206 1.25 10.84 -40.13
C LYS A 206 0.68 10.08 -38.93
N GLY A 207 -0.13 9.05 -39.18
CA GLY A 207 -0.82 8.31 -38.11
C GLY A 207 -2.24 8.78 -37.83
N ASP A 208 -2.61 9.98 -38.29
CA ASP A 208 -3.95 10.55 -38.12
C ASP A 208 -4.82 10.35 -39.36
N CYS A 209 -6.14 10.40 -39.15
CA CYS A 209 -7.10 10.25 -40.25
C CYS A 209 -8.43 10.94 -39.95
N ARG A 210 -9.14 11.30 -41.01
CA ARG A 210 -10.53 11.76 -40.94
C ARG A 210 -11.37 10.93 -41.89
N VAL A 211 -12.32 10.20 -41.35
CA VAL A 211 -13.31 9.45 -42.11
C VAL A 211 -14.59 10.26 -42.10
N SER A 212 -15.11 10.60 -43.27
CA SER A 212 -16.35 11.38 -43.43
C SER A 212 -17.32 10.65 -44.32
N TRP A 213 -18.59 10.72 -43.96
CA TRP A 213 -19.73 10.17 -44.69
C TRP A 213 -20.90 11.13 -44.54
N GLY A 214 -21.98 10.96 -45.31
CA GLY A 214 -23.01 11.99 -45.49
C GLY A 214 -23.61 12.57 -44.19
N ASP A 215 -23.73 11.76 -43.15
CA ASP A 215 -24.35 12.06 -41.85
C ASP A 215 -23.36 12.17 -40.70
N GLY A 216 -22.05 12.03 -40.92
CA GLY A 216 -21.09 12.05 -39.81
C GLY A 216 -19.62 12.03 -40.18
N THR A 217 -18.78 12.16 -39.15
CA THR A 217 -17.33 12.08 -39.27
C THR A 217 -16.72 11.35 -38.08
N ALA A 218 -15.72 10.53 -38.32
CA ALA A 218 -14.82 9.98 -37.32
C ALA A 218 -13.43 10.56 -37.53
N VAL A 219 -12.82 11.08 -36.46
CA VAL A 219 -11.51 11.73 -36.52
C VAL A 219 -10.58 11.02 -35.55
N ARG A 220 -9.40 10.64 -36.06
CA ARG A 220 -8.25 10.29 -35.25
C ARG A 220 -7.30 11.48 -35.27
N ASP A 221 -7.13 12.09 -34.10
CA ASP A 221 -6.18 13.16 -33.86
C ASP A 221 -5.38 12.78 -32.62
N GLN A 222 -4.17 12.30 -32.83
CA GLN A 222 -3.30 11.84 -31.77
C GLN A 222 -2.82 13.00 -30.89
N ALA A 223 -2.55 14.17 -31.46
CA ALA A 223 -2.10 15.33 -30.70
C ALA A 223 -3.19 15.80 -29.73
N ARG A 224 -4.43 15.89 -30.20
CA ARG A 224 -5.59 16.19 -29.37
C ARG A 224 -5.80 15.13 -28.30
N THR A 225 -5.82 13.85 -28.67
CA THR A 225 -6.03 12.72 -27.74
C THR A 225 -4.95 12.73 -26.64
N TRP A 226 -3.70 13.00 -27.01
CA TRP A 226 -2.60 13.12 -26.06
C TRP A 226 -2.76 14.31 -25.12
N GLY A 227 -3.22 15.46 -25.64
CA GLY A 227 -3.57 16.63 -24.84
C GLY A 227 -4.67 16.32 -23.81
N GLU A 228 -5.73 15.62 -24.23
CA GLU A 228 -6.82 15.19 -23.35
C GLU A 228 -6.32 14.22 -22.26
N ILE A 229 -5.49 13.23 -22.62
CA ILE A 229 -4.87 12.32 -21.66
C ILE A 229 -4.04 13.10 -20.63
N ASN A 230 -3.18 14.01 -21.08
CA ASN A 230 -2.35 14.80 -20.16
C ASN A 230 -3.21 15.65 -19.23
N ALA A 231 -4.27 16.29 -19.73
CA ALA A 231 -5.17 17.09 -18.89
C ALA A 231 -5.88 16.25 -17.82
N ILE A 232 -6.35 15.04 -18.18
CA ILE A 232 -6.97 14.10 -17.23
C ILE A 232 -5.96 13.67 -16.17
N VAL A 233 -4.74 13.32 -16.58
CA VAL A 233 -3.67 12.87 -15.68
C VAL A 233 -3.24 14.00 -14.74
N GLU A 234 -3.03 15.22 -15.23
CA GLU A 234 -2.67 16.37 -14.40
C GLU A 234 -3.76 16.67 -13.37
N ASN A 235 -5.03 16.68 -13.79
CA ASN A 235 -6.15 16.88 -12.87
C ASN A 235 -6.20 15.79 -11.79
N ALA A 236 -5.95 14.52 -12.16
CA ALA A 236 -5.89 13.42 -11.21
C ALA A 236 -4.72 13.56 -10.21
N ILE A 237 -3.54 14.01 -10.68
CA ILE A 237 -2.39 14.28 -9.80
C ILE A 237 -2.71 15.42 -8.84
N THR A 238 -3.30 16.53 -9.31
CA THR A 238 -3.71 17.65 -8.46
C THR A 238 -4.69 17.21 -7.39
N ALA A 239 -5.76 16.50 -7.76
CA ALA A 239 -6.75 15.99 -6.82
C ALA A 239 -6.14 15.02 -5.79
N HIS A 240 -5.22 14.15 -6.22
CA HIS A 240 -4.49 13.22 -5.35
C HIS A 240 -3.61 13.95 -4.33
N ARG A 241 -2.88 14.99 -4.77
CA ARG A 241 -2.05 15.81 -3.89
C ARG A 241 -2.87 16.55 -2.85
N GLU A 242 -3.97 17.16 -3.26
CA GLU A 242 -4.89 17.87 -2.35
C GLU A 242 -5.48 16.92 -1.30
N ALA A 243 -5.91 15.72 -1.71
CA ALA A 243 -6.47 14.71 -0.81
C ALA A 243 -5.47 14.22 0.26
N HIS A 244 -4.17 14.22 -0.06
CA HIS A 244 -3.12 13.72 0.82
C HIS A 244 -2.20 14.81 1.41
N ALA A 245 -2.53 16.09 1.21
CA ALA A 245 -1.75 17.25 1.63
C ALA A 245 -0.25 17.13 1.24
N LEU A 246 -0.01 16.66 0.01
CA LEU A 246 1.34 16.54 -0.54
C LEU A 246 1.85 17.90 -0.99
N PRO A 247 3.17 18.16 -0.91
CA PRO A 247 3.75 19.40 -1.40
C PRO A 247 3.82 19.41 -2.93
N ASP A 248 3.79 20.60 -3.54
CA ASP A 248 3.81 20.75 -5.01
C ASP A 248 5.15 20.35 -5.66
N ASN A 249 6.21 20.22 -4.86
CA ASN A 249 7.58 20.01 -5.32
C ASN A 249 7.95 18.52 -5.39
N ASN A 250 7.26 17.75 -6.23
CA ASN A 250 7.70 16.39 -6.53
C ASN A 250 8.93 16.42 -7.48
N PRO A 251 10.11 15.90 -7.07
CA PRO A 251 11.28 15.83 -7.94
C PRO A 251 11.07 14.99 -9.21
N MET A 252 10.19 13.97 -9.15
CA MET A 252 9.85 13.15 -10.31
C MET A 252 8.96 13.88 -11.32
N ALA A 253 8.29 14.96 -10.89
CA ALA A 253 7.52 15.82 -11.77
C ALA A 253 8.40 16.74 -12.63
N ASP A 254 9.67 16.91 -12.28
CA ASP A 254 10.60 17.80 -12.99
C ASP A 254 10.79 17.36 -14.45
N PRO A 255 10.48 18.23 -15.45
CA PRO A 255 10.69 17.91 -16.85
C PRO A 255 12.15 17.55 -17.17
N ALA A 256 13.13 18.14 -16.49
CA ALA A 256 14.55 17.82 -16.70
C ALA A 256 14.93 16.41 -16.24
N VAL A 257 14.21 15.87 -15.24
CA VAL A 257 14.37 14.48 -14.78
C VAL A 257 13.69 13.51 -15.75
N GLN A 258 12.56 13.92 -16.35
CA GLN A 258 11.81 13.10 -17.31
C GLN A 258 12.47 13.06 -18.70
N GLU A 259 13.30 14.04 -19.05
CA GLU A 259 14.02 14.09 -20.31
C GLU A 259 14.97 12.90 -20.50
N SER A 260 14.91 12.28 -21.68
CA SER A 260 15.80 11.20 -22.02
C SER A 260 17.16 11.78 -22.42
N ARG A 261 18.16 11.65 -21.56
CA ARG A 261 19.56 11.88 -21.95
C ARG A 261 19.98 10.72 -22.86
N LEU A 262 20.06 10.96 -24.16
CA LEU A 262 20.86 10.09 -25.02
C LEU A 262 22.31 10.16 -24.53
N PRO A 263 23.07 9.05 -24.50
CA PRO A 263 24.50 9.13 -24.26
C PRO A 263 25.11 10.13 -25.25
N GLU A 264 25.90 11.08 -24.75
CA GLU A 264 26.61 12.00 -25.63
C GLU A 264 27.38 11.18 -26.67
N PRO A 265 27.24 11.46 -27.98
CA PRO A 265 28.07 10.80 -28.97
C PRO A 265 29.53 11.09 -28.59
N GLN A 266 30.27 10.03 -28.26
CA GLN A 266 31.70 10.15 -27.97
C GLN A 266 32.33 10.95 -29.12
N PRO A 267 33.11 12.00 -28.83
CA PRO A 267 33.75 12.77 -29.88
C PRO A 267 34.60 11.80 -30.72
N GLN A 268 34.18 11.59 -31.97
CA GLN A 268 34.97 10.89 -32.95
C GLN A 268 36.32 11.61 -33.01
N GLN A 269 37.38 10.94 -32.55
CA GLN A 269 38.74 11.43 -32.74
C GLN A 269 38.94 11.62 -34.24
N GLN A 270 38.93 12.88 -34.68
CA GLN A 270 39.31 13.24 -36.03
C GLN A 270 40.71 12.66 -36.28
N PRO A 271 40.97 12.01 -37.44
CA PRO A 271 42.31 11.60 -37.81
C PRO A 271 43.22 12.84 -37.74
N GLN A 272 44.19 12.83 -36.82
CA GLN A 272 45.16 13.92 -36.72
C GLN A 272 45.87 14.05 -38.08
N PRO A 273 45.88 15.24 -38.69
CA PRO A 273 46.70 15.46 -39.87
C PRO A 273 48.17 15.31 -39.47
N ALA A 274 48.92 14.53 -40.25
CA ALA A 274 50.34 14.30 -40.06
C ALA A 274 51.09 15.64 -39.92
N PRO A 275 52.11 15.73 -39.05
CA PRO A 275 52.83 16.98 -38.86
C PRO A 275 53.53 17.38 -40.16
N VAL A 276 53.19 18.58 -40.65
CA VAL A 276 53.84 19.20 -41.79
C VAL A 276 55.28 19.50 -41.39
N ALA A 277 56.24 18.85 -42.05
CA ALA A 277 57.65 19.09 -41.88
C ALA A 277 57.97 20.57 -42.18
N GLN A 278 58.46 21.30 -41.18
CA GLN A 278 59.05 22.61 -41.38
C GLN A 278 60.36 22.44 -42.18
N GLN A 279 60.37 22.96 -43.40
CA GLN A 279 61.58 23.11 -44.20
C GLN A 279 62.54 24.07 -43.49
N VAL A 280 63.60 23.51 -42.90
CA VAL A 280 64.78 24.25 -42.50
C VAL A 280 65.68 24.39 -43.72
N THR A 281 66.18 25.61 -43.86
CA THR A 281 67.01 26.14 -44.93
C THR A 281 68.28 25.35 -45.19
N THR A 282 68.62 25.23 -46.47
CA THR A 282 69.84 24.69 -47.07
C THR A 282 71.14 25.01 -46.33
N GLY A 283 71.88 23.95 -46.00
CA GLY A 283 73.32 23.94 -45.77
C GLY A 283 73.91 22.68 -46.39
N GLU A 284 74.61 22.87 -47.51
CA GLU A 284 75.61 21.99 -48.14
C GLU A 284 76.50 21.31 -47.06
N VAL A 285 76.88 20.03 -47.10
CA VAL A 285 77.86 19.41 -48.01
C VAL A 285 77.79 17.87 -47.90
N ALA A 286 77.94 17.19 -49.05
CA ALA A 286 78.51 15.85 -49.31
C ALA A 286 78.29 14.65 -48.37
N GLY A 287 77.95 13.50 -48.98
CA GLY A 287 78.42 12.19 -48.50
C GLY A 287 77.42 11.03 -48.61
N GLU A 288 77.55 10.27 -49.69
CA GLU A 288 77.48 8.80 -49.76
C GLU A 288 76.48 7.98 -48.90
N SER A 289 75.65 7.21 -49.64
CA SER A 289 75.60 5.73 -49.59
C SER A 289 74.70 5.00 -48.57
N SER A 290 73.98 4.03 -49.14
CA SER A 290 73.59 2.72 -48.58
C SER A 290 72.30 2.58 -47.75
N ALA A 291 71.35 1.83 -48.35
CA ALA A 291 70.46 0.86 -47.67
C ALA A 291 71.30 -0.31 -47.06
N PRO A 292 70.77 -1.36 -46.39
CA PRO A 292 69.36 -1.77 -46.18
C PRO A 292 69.04 -2.38 -44.78
N ALA A 293 67.81 -2.90 -44.64
CA ALA A 293 67.36 -4.05 -43.81
C ALA A 293 67.57 -4.07 -42.28
N GLU A 294 66.53 -4.42 -41.51
CA GLU A 294 66.34 -5.78 -40.95
C GLU A 294 65.19 -5.82 -39.91
N GLN A 295 64.70 -7.03 -39.69
CA GLN A 295 63.52 -7.47 -38.97
C GLN A 295 63.58 -7.27 -37.45
N ALA A 296 62.43 -7.21 -36.78
CA ALA A 296 62.22 -7.95 -35.53
C ALA A 296 60.73 -8.07 -35.17
N GLN A 297 60.33 -9.31 -34.95
CA GLN A 297 59.05 -9.77 -34.41
C GLN A 297 58.91 -9.38 -32.93
N SER A 298 57.68 -9.19 -32.43
CA SER A 298 57.18 -9.99 -31.28
C SER A 298 55.69 -9.76 -31.03
N SER A 299 55.01 -10.90 -31.04
CA SER A 299 53.66 -11.22 -30.59
C SER A 299 53.46 -11.07 -29.08
N VAL A 300 52.25 -10.76 -28.64
CA VAL A 300 51.56 -11.50 -27.56
C VAL A 300 50.04 -11.36 -27.69
N SER A 301 49.37 -12.51 -27.78
CA SER A 301 47.93 -12.72 -27.72
C SER A 301 47.39 -12.60 -26.29
N ALA A 302 46.13 -12.18 -26.14
CA ALA A 302 45.20 -12.82 -25.19
C ALA A 302 43.75 -12.50 -25.56
N ALA A 303 42.97 -13.57 -25.69
CA ALA A 303 41.63 -13.70 -26.19
C ALA A 303 40.59 -13.81 -25.05
N THR A 304 39.40 -13.21 -25.24
CA THR A 304 38.08 -13.87 -25.10
C THR A 304 37.53 -14.02 -23.65
N THR A 305 36.25 -13.79 -23.32
CA THR A 305 35.03 -14.48 -23.82
C THR A 305 33.73 -13.84 -23.28
N ALA A 306 32.65 -13.92 -24.07
CA ALA A 306 31.25 -13.64 -23.71
C ALA A 306 30.53 -14.84 -23.05
N PRO A 307 29.24 -14.72 -22.69
CA PRO A 307 28.34 -15.89 -22.76
C PRO A 307 26.96 -15.63 -23.40
N ALA A 308 26.36 -16.70 -23.92
CA ALA A 308 25.04 -16.81 -24.55
C ALA A 308 24.13 -17.82 -23.82
N SER A 309 22.81 -17.75 -24.06
CA SER A 309 21.70 -18.59 -23.54
C SER A 309 21.78 -20.09 -23.86
N PRO A 310 20.86 -20.91 -23.28
CA PRO A 310 19.88 -21.61 -24.14
C PRO A 310 18.49 -21.93 -23.50
N ALA A 311 17.55 -22.42 -24.33
CA ALA A 311 16.16 -22.82 -24.07
C ALA A 311 15.99 -24.28 -23.54
N GLY A 312 14.82 -24.60 -22.97
CA GLY A 312 14.48 -25.86 -22.26
C GLY A 312 13.88 -27.01 -23.09
N PRO A 313 13.15 -27.97 -22.46
CA PRO A 313 12.00 -28.64 -23.11
C PRO A 313 10.79 -28.96 -22.20
N SER A 314 9.66 -29.28 -22.84
CA SER A 314 8.29 -29.49 -22.33
C SER A 314 7.96 -30.92 -21.84
N MET A 315 6.99 -31.06 -20.91
CA MET A 315 5.97 -32.14 -20.90
C MET A 315 4.83 -31.88 -19.86
N GLN A 316 3.57 -32.15 -20.28
CA GLN A 316 2.29 -32.24 -19.53
C GLN A 316 1.71 -33.65 -19.83
N PRO A 317 0.53 -34.14 -19.33
CA PRO A 317 -0.47 -33.58 -18.39
C PRO A 317 -1.00 -34.61 -17.33
N ASP A 318 -1.83 -34.20 -16.35
CA ASP A 318 -3.13 -34.85 -16.05
C ASP A 318 -3.98 -34.04 -15.04
N GLN A 319 -5.27 -34.34 -15.06
CA GLN A 319 -6.46 -33.61 -14.65
C GLN A 319 -6.78 -33.62 -13.14
N THR A 320 -7.54 -32.63 -12.69
CA THR A 320 -8.91 -32.86 -12.15
C THR A 320 -9.68 -31.53 -12.02
N ALA A 321 -10.77 -31.46 -12.75
CA ALA A 321 -11.82 -30.46 -12.65
C ALA A 321 -12.66 -30.70 -11.40
N GLN A 322 -13.11 -29.64 -10.71
CA GLN A 322 -14.46 -29.58 -10.13
C GLN A 322 -15.00 -28.15 -10.18
N HIS A 323 -15.78 -27.90 -11.23
CA HIS A 323 -16.95 -27.04 -11.20
C HIS A 323 -17.96 -27.63 -10.20
N THR A 324 -18.56 -26.81 -9.34
CA THR A 324 -19.89 -27.10 -8.80
C THR A 324 -20.80 -25.90 -9.00
N PRO A 325 -22.08 -26.12 -9.38
CA PRO A 325 -23.02 -25.09 -9.74
C PRO A 325 -23.85 -24.61 -8.54
N SER A 326 -24.36 -23.39 -8.69
CA SER A 326 -25.52 -22.85 -7.97
C SER A 326 -26.76 -23.75 -8.13
N PRO A 327 -27.64 -23.84 -7.12
CA PRO A 327 -29.05 -24.14 -7.35
C PRO A 327 -29.92 -22.88 -7.23
N ALA A 328 -30.83 -22.77 -8.19
CA ALA A 328 -31.90 -21.80 -8.28
C ALA A 328 -33.06 -22.13 -7.33
N GLY A 329 -33.86 -21.09 -7.04
CA GLY A 329 -35.32 -21.18 -7.04
C GLY A 329 -36.01 -21.47 -5.71
N VAL A 330 -36.51 -20.42 -5.06
CA VAL A 330 -37.83 -20.48 -4.40
C VAL A 330 -38.65 -19.29 -4.87
N GLU A 331 -39.59 -19.63 -5.74
CA GLU A 331 -40.80 -18.94 -6.12
C GLU A 331 -41.65 -18.62 -4.87
N ASN A 332 -42.12 -17.39 -4.72
CA ASN A 332 -43.42 -17.10 -4.14
C ASN A 332 -43.93 -15.74 -4.63
N ALA A 333 -45.08 -15.82 -5.28
CA ALA A 333 -45.95 -14.74 -5.68
C ALA A 333 -46.71 -14.18 -4.48
N ASP A 334 -46.85 -12.85 -4.44
CA ASP A 334 -48.04 -12.06 -4.06
C ASP A 334 -47.56 -10.60 -4.10
N GLY A 335 -48.08 -9.66 -4.89
CA GLY A 335 -49.48 -9.27 -4.98
C GLY A 335 -49.59 -7.84 -4.42
N THR A 336 -50.11 -6.90 -5.23
CA THR A 336 -50.76 -5.64 -4.76
C THR A 336 -49.74 -4.55 -4.33
N GLU A 337 -49.74 -3.28 -4.74
CA GLU A 337 -50.73 -2.38 -5.30
C GLU A 337 -50.00 -1.11 -5.83
N LEU A 338 -50.47 -0.53 -6.94
CA LEU A 338 -50.15 0.85 -7.35
C LEU A 338 -50.97 1.84 -6.50
N PRO A 339 -50.52 3.10 -6.38
CA PRO A 339 -51.43 4.14 -6.84
C PRO A 339 -50.75 5.17 -7.76
N LYS A 340 -51.41 5.40 -8.89
CA LYS A 340 -51.45 6.70 -9.57
C LYS A 340 -52.48 7.58 -8.83
N GLY A 341 -52.20 8.87 -8.70
CA GLY A 341 -53.25 9.87 -8.49
C GLY A 341 -52.80 11.13 -7.75
N ASP A 342 -52.62 12.19 -8.53
CA ASP A 342 -52.99 13.58 -8.25
C ASP A 342 -52.57 14.22 -6.91
N ASN A 343 -51.55 15.08 -6.97
CA ASN A 343 -51.64 16.56 -6.86
C ASN A 343 -50.23 17.18 -6.87
#